data_AF-A0A445AY27-F1
#
_entry.id   AF-A0A445AY27-F1
#
_cell.length_a   1.000
_cell.length_b   1.000
_cell.length_c   1.000
_cell.angle_alpha   90.00
_cell.angle_beta   90.00
_cell.angle_gamma   90.00
#
_symmetry.space_group_name_H-M   'P 1'
#
loop_
_entity.id
_entity.type
_entity.pdbx_description
1 polymer ?
#
loop_
_entity_poly.entity_id
_entity_poly.type
_entity_poly.pdbx_seq_one_letter_code
_entity_poly.pdbx_strand_id
1 'polypeptide(L)' 'MHPMVLSCLYCVHVYLNLEMILAFAATLVRTLFGFELEPQFNDPYLASSLQDFWSRRWNLVPANILRLTGV' A
#
# COMPACT_ATOMS: atom_id res chain seq x y z
N MET A 1 -5.35 29.88 -4.86
CA MET A 1 -4.92 28.49 -4.61
C MET A 1 -4.19 28.02 -5.85
N HIS A 2 -2.89 27.74 -5.77
CA HIS A 2 -2.09 27.36 -6.94
C HIS A 2 -2.50 25.95 -7.41
N PRO A 3 -2.76 25.72 -8.71
CA PRO A 3 -3.28 24.44 -9.21
C PRO A 3 -2.41 23.23 -8.82
N MET A 4 -1.08 23.40 -8.72
CA MET A 4 -0.20 22.33 -8.22
C MET A 4 -0.49 21.94 -6.77
N VAL A 5 -0.82 22.90 -5.89
CA VAL A 5 -1.14 22.60 -4.49
C VAL A 5 -2.41 21.76 -4.41
N LEU A 6 -3.40 22.06 -5.25
CA LEU A 6 -4.63 21.28 -5.33
C LEU A 6 -4.36 19.85 -5.82
N SER A 7 -3.51 19.68 -6.84
CA SER A 7 -3.09 18.37 -7.34
C SER A 7 -2.29 17.59 -6.29
N CYS A 8 -1.35 18.22 -5.58
CA CYS A 8 -0.60 17.57 -4.49
C CYS A 8 -1.52 17.10 -3.38
N LEU A 9 -2.46 17.95 -2.93
CA LEU A 9 -3.46 17.58 -1.93
C LEU A 9 -4.34 16.43 -2.40
N TYR A 10 -4.74 16.42 -3.66
CA TYR A 10 -5.51 15.32 -4.25
C TYR A 10 -4.71 14.01 -4.25
N CYS A 11 -3.43 14.03 -4.65
CA CYS A 11 -2.57 12.85 -4.59
C CYS A 11 -2.43 12.31 -3.16
N VAL A 12 -2.20 13.20 -2.18
CA VAL A 12 -2.14 12.82 -0.76
C VAL A 12 -3.46 12.23 -0.29
N HIS A 13 -4.59 12.83 -0.69
CA HIS A 13 -5.91 12.35 -0.30
C HIS A 13 -6.22 10.96 -0.85
N VAL A 14 -5.89 10.71 -2.13
CA VAL A 14 -6.05 9.39 -2.76
C VAL A 14 -5.16 8.35 -2.07
N TYR A 15 -3.90 8.70 -1.78
CA TYR A 15 -2.97 7.84 -1.07
C TYR A 15 -3.51 7.44 0.31
N LEU A 16 -3.95 8.41 1.12
CA LEU A 16 -4.50 8.14 2.47
C LEU A 16 -5.79 7.32 2.42
N ASN A 17 -6.67 7.57 1.46
CA ASN A 17 -7.88 6.78 1.28
C ASN A 17 -7.56 5.33 0.94
N LEU A 18 -6.60 5.10 0.03
CA LEU A 18 -6.20 3.75 -0.33
C LEU A 18 -5.59 3.00 0.87
N GLU A 19 -4.72 3.68 1.62
CA GLU A 19 -4.11 3.13 2.83
C GLU A 19 -5.17 2.74 3.87
N MET A 20 -6.16 3.60 4.09
CA MET A 20 -7.26 3.35 5.03
C MET A 20 -8.15 2.18 4.60
N ILE A 21 -8.54 2.10 3.32
CA ILE A 21 -9.36 1.00 2.80
C ILE A 21 -8.65 -0.34 2.98
N LEU A 22 -7.36 -0.40 2.67
CA LEU A 22 -6.56 -1.61 2.77
C LEU A 22 -6.32 -2.02 4.23
N ALA A 23 -6.01 -1.06 5.10
CA ALA A 23 -5.90 -1.32 6.54
C ALA A 23 -7.22 -1.82 7.15
N PHE A 24 -8.35 -1.24 6.72
CA PHE A 24 -9.68 -1.68 7.15
C PHE A 24 -10.00 -3.08 6.66
N ALA A 25 -9.73 -3.38 5.38
CA ALA A 25 -9.91 -4.71 4.82
C ALA A 25 -9.04 -5.77 5.54
N ALA A 26 -7.76 -5.48 5.80
CA ALA A 26 -6.88 -6.37 6.54
C ALA A 26 -7.38 -6.62 7.97
N THR A 27 -7.84 -5.57 8.65
CA THR A 27 -8.45 -5.66 9.97
C THR A 27 -9.73 -6.50 9.95
N LEU A 28 -10.59 -6.29 8.95
CA LEU A 28 -11.82 -7.05 8.79
C LEU A 28 -11.56 -8.53 8.52
N VAL A 29 -10.58 -8.85 7.67
CA VAL A 29 -10.19 -10.23 7.41
C VAL A 29 -9.66 -10.89 8.68
N ARG A 30 -8.83 -10.17 9.44
CA ARG A 30 -8.31 -10.65 10.72
C ARG A 30 -9.41 -10.88 11.76
N THR A 31 -10.39 -9.97 11.88
CA THR A 31 -11.47 -10.10 12.87
C THR A 31 -12.51 -11.14 12.49
N LEU A 32 -12.86 -11.27 11.21
CA LEU A 32 -13.88 -12.20 10.74
C LEU A 32 -13.36 -13.64 10.55
N PHE A 33 -12.13 -13.78 10.04
CA PHE A 33 -11.59 -15.09 9.67
C PHE A 33 -10.41 -15.54 10.55
N GLY A 34 -9.90 -14.68 11.44
CA GLY A 34 -8.77 -15.01 12.32
C GLY A 34 -7.42 -15.14 11.61
N PHE A 35 -7.34 -14.83 10.32
CA PHE A 35 -6.08 -14.86 9.57
C PHE A 35 -5.29 -13.57 9.80
N GLU A 36 -4.01 -13.69 10.15
CA GLU A 36 -3.07 -12.58 10.05
C GLU A 36 -2.70 -12.38 8.59
N LEU A 37 -3.26 -11.32 8.00
CA LEU A 37 -2.86 -10.87 6.68
C LEU A 37 -1.51 -10.16 6.81
N GLU A 38 -0.56 -10.55 5.98
CA GLU A 38 0.73 -9.87 5.89
C GLU A 38 0.50 -8.39 5.59
N PRO A 39 1.22 -7.46 6.26
CA PRO A 39 1.00 -6.04 6.08
C PRO A 39 1.17 -5.68 4.60
N GLN A 40 0.15 -5.07 4.03
CA GLN A 40 0.09 -4.79 2.60
C GLN A 40 1.10 -3.70 2.17
N PHE A 41 1.54 -2.90 3.14
CA PHE A 41 2.54 -1.85 2.99
C PHE A 41 3.73 -2.07 3.94
N ASN A 42 4.93 -1.65 3.53
CA ASN A 42 6.15 -1.67 4.32
C ASN A 42 6.83 -0.30 4.28
N ASP A 43 6.41 0.58 5.20
CA ASP A 43 6.92 1.94 5.36
C ASP A 43 7.16 2.67 4.03
N PRO A 44 6.11 2.88 3.21
CA PRO A 44 6.24 3.44 1.87
C PRO A 44 6.87 4.85 1.85
N TYR A 45 6.70 5.62 2.93
CA TYR A 45 7.30 6.94 3.08
C TYR A 45 8.83 6.93 3.24
N LEU A 46 9.46 5.77 3.53
CA LEU A 46 10.91 5.60 3.58
C LEU A 46 11.54 5.22 2.22
N ALA A 47 10.75 5.20 1.15
CA ALA A 47 11.24 4.84 -0.17
C ALA A 47 12.33 5.81 -0.66
N SER A 48 13.46 5.28 -1.12
CA SER A 48 14.56 6.07 -1.69
C SER A 48 14.37 6.37 -3.18
N SER A 49 13.38 5.74 -3.82
CA SER A 49 13.03 5.94 -5.23
C SER A 49 11.57 5.56 -5.49
N LEU A 50 11.01 6.04 -6.62
CA LEU A 50 9.66 5.67 -7.08
C LEU A 50 9.51 4.15 -7.30
N GLN A 51 10.55 3.48 -7.77
CA GLN A 51 10.53 2.03 -7.95
C GLN A 51 10.52 1.30 -6.60
N ASP A 52 11.32 1.76 -5.64
CA ASP A 52 11.32 1.23 -4.27
C ASP A 52 9.95 1.42 -3.59
N PHE A 53 9.33 2.58 -3.80
CA PHE A 53 7.98 2.90 -3.35
C PHE A 53 6.95 1.91 -3.91
N TRP A 54 6.77 1.87 -5.23
CA TRP A 54 5.68 1.12 -5.86
C TRP A 54 5.88 -0.40 -5.83
N SER A 55 7.12 -0.88 -5.92
CA SER A 55 7.41 -2.30 -6.10
C SER A 55 7.75 -3.04 -4.82
N ARG A 56 8.42 -2.38 -3.86
CA ARG A 56 8.95 -3.06 -2.66
C ARG A 56 8.24 -2.68 -1.38
N ARG A 57 7.52 -1.55 -1.36
CA ARG A 57 6.94 -1.01 -0.14
C ARG A 57 5.43 -0.82 -0.23
N TRP A 58 4.89 -0.53 -1.42
CA TRP A 58 3.46 -0.28 -1.62
C TRP A 58 2.65 -1.53 -2.01
N ASN A 59 3.26 -2.50 -2.70
CA ASN A 59 2.53 -3.64 -3.28
C ASN A 59 3.22 -4.98 -3.01
N LEU A 60 3.28 -5.35 -1.73
CA LEU A 60 4.05 -6.51 -1.26
C LEU A 60 3.42 -7.85 -1.64
N VAL A 61 2.10 -7.92 -1.70
CA VAL A 61 1.32 -9.15 -1.92
C VAL A 61 1.61 -9.81 -3.29
N PRO A 62 1.54 -9.10 -4.43
CA PRO A 62 1.87 -9.70 -5.73
C PRO A 62 3.36 -9.97 -5.92
N ALA A 63 4.25 -9.22 -5.27
CA ALA A 63 5.69 -9.47 -5.35
C ALA A 63 6.10 -10.78 -4.65
N ASN A 64 5.45 -11.12 -3.52
CA ASN A 64 5.75 -12.36 -2.80
C ASN A 64 5.20 -13.59 -3.53
N ILE A 65 3.97 -13.50 -4.08
CA ILE A 65 3.36 -14.60 -4.85
C ILE A 65 4.20 -14.93 -6.09
N LEU A 66 4.69 -13.92 -6.82
CA LEU A 66 5.55 -14.14 -8.01
C LEU A 66 6.92 -14.72 -7.65
N ARG A 67 7.46 -14.45 -6.46
CA ARG A 67 8.71 -15.08 -5.97
C ARG A 67 8.51 -16.53 -5.55
N LEU A 68 7.31 -16.88 -5.09
CA LEU A 68 6.93 -18.24 -4.71
C LEU A 68 6.61 -19.13 -5.93
N THR A 69 6.24 -18.54 -7.08
CA THR A 69 5.99 -19.25 -8.34
C THR A 69 7.16 -19.23 -9.32
N GLY A 70 8.40 -19.16 -8.82
CA GLY A 70 9.61 -19.37 -9.61
C GLY A 70 9.71 -20.81 -10.14
N VAL A 71 9.00 -21.06 -11.24
CA VAL A 71 9.27 -22.13 -12.23
C VAL A 71 10.48 -21.72 -13.08
#